data_AF-E9F6K2-F1
#
_entry.id   AF-E9F6K2-F1
#
_cell.length_a   1.000
_cell.length_b   1.000
_cell.length_c   1.000
_cell.angle_alpha   90.00
_cell.angle_beta   90.00
_cell.angle_gamma   90.00
#
_symmetry.space_group_name_H-M   'P 1'
#
loop_
_entity.id
_entity.type
_entity.pdbx_description
1 polymer ?
#
loop_
_entity_poly.entity_id
_entity_poly.type
_entity_poly.pdbx_seq_one_letter_code
_entity_poly.pdbx_strand_id
1 'polypeptide(L)'
;MLKSSLLYGLSLLSIAPQLCNGRAVESEKRASAALTWKALGGSIVGHPGIISWAPDRTDIFVRGSDNAVYHKWQLGNPGTAWGPSDTGFQNLGGSILSDVTVVSRGYDRLDAFVVGADNACYHGWWNGSYWSTWGTLGGAFGGDISAVAWGNGRLDLFGRGMDNAVWHRAWDGAAWGAWESLGGAVIGSPKVVSWGANRLDVFARGTNNGVYHIAWNGSLWSGWYNHGGTVLEDITPVSTAPNRLDLFVRGGNNALYQKNWNGAA
;
A
#
# COMPACT_ATOMS: atom_id res chain seq x y z
N MET A 1 33.04 -72.42 -17.85
CA MET A 1 34.03 -71.63 -18.62
C MET A 1 33.41 -70.28 -18.93
N LEU A 2 34.10 -69.21 -18.52
CA LEU A 2 33.68 -67.82 -18.60
C LEU A 2 33.35 -67.37 -20.03
N LYS A 3 32.38 -66.47 -20.16
CA LYS A 3 32.52 -65.26 -20.98
C LYS A 3 31.67 -64.13 -20.40
N SER A 4 32.37 -63.20 -19.78
CA SER A 4 31.96 -61.90 -19.28
C SER A 4 31.68 -60.95 -20.45
N SER A 5 30.68 -60.09 -20.32
CA SER A 5 30.65 -58.78 -20.99
C SER A 5 30.03 -57.77 -20.02
N LEU A 6 30.88 -56.86 -19.56
CA LEU A 6 30.50 -55.66 -18.84
C LEU A 6 29.85 -54.67 -19.82
N LEU A 7 28.75 -54.04 -19.44
CA LEU A 7 28.44 -52.69 -19.87
C LEU A 7 28.21 -51.79 -18.66
N TYR A 8 28.89 -50.66 -18.73
CA TYR A 8 29.05 -49.63 -17.71
C TYR A 8 27.73 -48.94 -17.36
N GLY A 9 27.57 -48.65 -16.07
CA GLY A 9 26.48 -47.84 -15.54
C GLY A 9 26.60 -46.37 -15.94
N LEU A 10 25.49 -45.78 -16.37
CA LEU A 10 25.23 -44.36 -16.24
C LEU A 10 24.33 -44.16 -15.02
N SER A 11 24.89 -43.52 -13.99
CA SER A 11 24.15 -43.02 -12.84
C SER A 11 23.34 -41.78 -13.25
N LEU A 12 22.06 -41.96 -13.54
CA LEU A 12 21.09 -40.86 -13.53
C LEU A 12 20.68 -40.62 -12.07
N LEU A 13 21.33 -39.65 -11.41
CA LEU A 13 20.74 -38.98 -10.25
C LEU A 13 19.44 -38.32 -10.73
N SER A 14 18.30 -38.97 -10.49
CA SER A 14 17.02 -38.28 -10.56
C SER A 14 16.89 -37.44 -9.29
N ILE A 15 16.95 -36.13 -9.47
CA ILE A 15 16.57 -35.15 -8.46
C ILE A 15 15.07 -35.34 -8.27
N ALA A 16 14.67 -35.91 -7.13
CA ALA A 16 13.27 -35.91 -6.73
C ALA A 16 12.85 -34.44 -6.52
N PRO A 17 11.83 -33.93 -7.25
CA PRO A 17 11.29 -32.62 -6.94
C PRO A 17 10.74 -32.68 -5.52
N GLN A 18 11.17 -31.75 -4.66
CA GLN A 18 10.52 -31.49 -3.39
C GLN A 18 9.05 -31.20 -3.69
N LEU A 19 8.19 -32.17 -3.36
CA LEU A 19 6.76 -31.97 -3.29
C LEU A 19 6.54 -30.79 -2.33
N CYS A 20 6.14 -29.65 -2.89
CA CYS A 20 5.43 -28.65 -2.11
C CYS A 20 4.24 -29.38 -1.50
N ASN A 21 4.30 -29.68 -0.20
CA ASN A 21 3.12 -30.06 0.55
C ASN A 21 2.20 -28.85 0.52
N GLY A 22 1.39 -28.76 -0.53
CA GLY A 22 0.29 -27.83 -0.62
C GLY A 22 -0.55 -28.07 0.61
N ARG A 23 -0.48 -27.13 1.56
CA ARG A 23 -1.43 -27.04 2.65
C ARG A 23 -2.78 -27.03 1.95
N ALA A 24 -3.58 -28.07 2.18
CA ALA A 24 -4.91 -28.18 1.58
C ALA A 24 -5.60 -26.83 1.76
N VAL A 25 -6.11 -26.28 0.65
CA VAL A 25 -7.02 -25.14 0.70
C VAL A 25 -8.18 -25.64 1.56
N GLU A 26 -8.21 -25.22 2.82
CA GLU A 26 -9.35 -25.49 3.68
C GLU A 26 -10.57 -24.99 2.89
N SER A 27 -11.52 -25.89 2.70
CA SER A 27 -12.80 -25.57 2.09
C SER A 27 -13.30 -24.27 2.71
N GLU A 28 -13.62 -23.30 1.84
CA GLU A 28 -14.16 -22.00 2.19
C GLU A 28 -15.11 -22.18 3.38
N LYS A 29 -14.67 -21.80 4.59
CA LYS A 29 -15.55 -21.66 5.76
C LYS A 29 -16.45 -20.49 5.43
N ARG A 30 -17.44 -20.73 4.56
CA ARG A 30 -18.60 -19.87 4.43
C ARG A 30 -19.15 -19.83 5.84
N ALA A 31 -18.99 -18.68 6.50
CA ALA A 31 -19.55 -18.45 7.81
C ALA A 31 -21.05 -18.80 7.72
N SER A 32 -21.43 -19.95 8.27
CA SER A 32 -22.83 -20.38 8.35
C SER A 32 -23.57 -19.63 9.47
N ALA A 33 -22.84 -18.85 10.27
CA ALA A 33 -23.37 -17.84 11.18
C ALA A 33 -23.40 -16.48 10.48
N ALA A 34 -24.51 -15.76 10.63
CA ALA A 34 -24.64 -14.39 10.15
C ALA A 34 -23.48 -13.53 10.69
N LEU A 35 -22.70 -12.93 9.79
CA LEU A 35 -21.69 -11.95 10.16
C LEU A 35 -22.40 -10.76 10.81
N THR A 36 -22.01 -10.40 12.02
CA THR A 36 -22.56 -9.26 12.75
C THR A 36 -21.50 -8.18 12.92
N TRP A 37 -21.94 -6.92 12.94
CA TRP A 37 -21.04 -5.80 13.21
C TRP A 37 -20.51 -5.90 14.65
N LYS A 38 -19.18 -5.96 14.79
CA LYS A 38 -18.49 -5.83 16.08
C LYS A 38 -17.95 -4.41 16.20
N ALA A 39 -18.41 -3.66 17.20
CA ALA A 39 -17.82 -2.37 17.53
C ALA A 39 -16.40 -2.56 18.07
N LEU A 40 -15.43 -1.83 17.52
CA LEU A 40 -14.02 -1.86 17.97
C LEU A 40 -13.65 -0.72 18.92
N GLY A 41 -14.66 0.07 19.35
CA GLY A 41 -14.49 1.26 20.19
C GLY A 41 -13.86 2.44 19.45
N GLY A 42 -13.35 3.40 20.22
CA GLY A 42 -12.71 4.62 19.71
C GLY A 42 -13.67 5.75 19.30
N SER A 43 -13.11 6.96 19.16
CA SER A 43 -13.73 8.14 18.55
C SER A 43 -12.82 8.58 17.42
N ILE A 44 -13.14 8.16 16.20
CA ILE A 44 -12.27 8.32 15.03
C ILE A 44 -12.84 9.35 14.05
N VAL A 45 -11.94 10.01 13.32
CA VAL A 45 -12.27 10.96 12.27
C VAL A 45 -11.49 10.59 11.00
N GLY A 46 -12.16 10.59 9.85
CA GLY A 46 -11.55 10.18 8.57
C GLY A 46 -11.62 8.67 8.32
N HIS A 47 -10.86 8.21 7.32
CA HIS A 47 -10.87 6.80 6.92
C HIS A 47 -9.81 5.99 7.67
N PRO A 48 -10.12 4.72 8.01
CA PRO A 48 -9.13 3.83 8.60
C PRO A 48 -8.11 3.36 7.55
N GLY A 49 -6.83 3.41 7.91
CA GLY A 49 -5.75 2.71 7.20
C GLY A 49 -5.68 1.27 7.69
N ILE A 50 -5.85 0.29 6.79
CA ILE A 50 -5.90 -1.12 7.14
C ILE A 50 -4.80 -1.86 6.38
N ILE A 51 -4.04 -2.71 7.08
CA ILE A 51 -2.94 -3.46 6.48
C ILE A 51 -2.79 -4.84 7.11
N SER A 52 -2.08 -5.71 6.41
CA SER A 52 -1.58 -6.98 6.91
C SER A 52 -0.12 -7.14 6.48
N TRP A 53 0.74 -7.61 7.38
CA TRP A 53 2.13 -7.97 7.07
C TRP A 53 2.43 -9.47 7.18
N ALA A 54 1.46 -10.26 7.67
CA ALA A 54 1.52 -11.70 7.79
C ALA A 54 0.13 -12.32 7.62
N PRO A 55 0.04 -13.60 7.19
CA PRO A 55 -1.20 -14.35 7.31
C PRO A 55 -1.76 -14.22 8.73
N ASP A 56 -3.06 -13.99 8.85
CA ASP A 56 -3.78 -13.90 10.13
C ASP A 56 -3.36 -12.71 11.02
N ARG A 57 -2.76 -11.68 10.43
CA ARG A 57 -2.50 -10.40 11.10
C ARG A 57 -3.26 -9.28 10.41
N THR A 58 -3.97 -8.48 11.18
CA THR A 58 -4.57 -7.23 10.69
C THR A 58 -4.19 -6.10 11.63
N ASP A 59 -3.70 -5.01 11.06
CA ASP A 59 -3.40 -3.78 11.78
C ASP A 59 -4.27 -2.65 11.21
N ILE A 60 -4.87 -1.87 12.11
CA ILE A 60 -5.75 -0.74 11.81
C ILE A 60 -5.13 0.52 12.39
N PHE A 61 -5.10 1.57 11.58
CA PHE A 61 -4.66 2.90 11.94
C PHE A 61 -5.80 3.88 11.70
N VAL A 62 -6.00 4.78 12.65
CA VAL A 62 -7.05 5.79 12.59
C VAL A 62 -6.52 7.11 13.12
N ARG A 63 -7.08 8.20 12.63
CA ARG A 63 -6.96 9.49 13.29
C ARG A 63 -8.05 9.62 14.35
N GLY A 64 -7.67 9.89 15.59
CA GLY A 64 -8.60 10.15 16.68
C GLY A 64 -9.22 11.55 16.57
N SER A 65 -10.32 11.80 17.27
CA SER A 65 -10.96 13.14 17.33
C SER A 65 -10.08 14.24 17.93
N ASP A 66 -8.97 13.86 18.58
CA ASP A 66 -7.89 14.73 19.08
C ASP A 66 -6.78 14.97 18.03
N ASN A 67 -6.96 14.46 16.80
CA ASN A 67 -5.99 14.45 15.71
C ASN A 67 -4.72 13.62 15.97
N ALA A 68 -4.66 12.77 16.99
CA ALA A 68 -3.55 11.83 17.17
C ALA A 68 -3.74 10.57 16.32
N VAL A 69 -2.63 9.87 16.05
CA VAL A 69 -2.65 8.57 15.38
C VAL A 69 -2.87 7.47 16.42
N TYR A 70 -3.85 6.61 16.15
CA TYR A 70 -4.17 5.45 16.97
C TYR A 70 -4.02 4.17 16.17
N HIS A 71 -3.54 3.12 16.84
CA HIS A 71 -3.25 1.82 16.26
C HIS A 71 -3.93 0.70 17.08
N LYS A 72 -4.40 -0.33 16.39
CA LYS A 72 -4.99 -1.54 16.98
C LYS A 72 -4.74 -2.71 16.05
N TRP A 73 -4.63 -3.91 16.59
CA TRP A 73 -4.29 -5.10 15.80
C TRP A 73 -5.07 -6.34 16.23
N GLN A 74 -5.18 -7.29 15.32
CA GLN A 74 -5.71 -8.63 15.57
C GLN A 74 -4.68 -9.65 15.08
N LEU A 75 -4.43 -10.68 15.90
CA LEU A 75 -3.55 -11.80 15.56
C LEU A 75 -4.35 -13.11 15.63
N GLY A 76 -4.16 -13.98 14.65
CA GLY A 76 -4.85 -15.26 14.51
C GLY A 76 -6.12 -15.16 13.67
N ASN A 77 -6.92 -16.22 13.73
CA ASN A 77 -8.14 -16.34 12.91
C ASN A 77 -9.11 -15.17 13.15
N PRO A 78 -9.92 -14.80 12.13
CA PRO A 78 -10.97 -13.81 12.30
C PRO A 78 -11.84 -14.09 13.53
N GLY A 79 -11.96 -13.09 14.41
CA GLY A 79 -12.76 -13.16 15.64
C GLY A 79 -11.95 -13.33 16.93
N THR A 80 -10.63 -13.50 16.85
CA THR A 80 -9.76 -13.39 18.04
C THR A 80 -9.80 -11.99 18.66
N ALA A 81 -9.37 -11.88 19.92
CA ALA A 81 -9.35 -10.60 20.62
C ALA A 81 -8.43 -9.58 19.93
N TRP A 82 -8.83 -8.31 19.97
CA TRP A 82 -7.99 -7.23 19.47
C TRP A 82 -7.02 -6.72 20.54
N GLY A 83 -5.84 -6.28 20.11
CA GLY A 83 -4.89 -5.52 20.92
C GLY A 83 -5.05 -4.00 20.70
N PRO A 84 -4.79 -3.16 21.72
CA PRO A 84 -4.43 -3.52 23.10
C PRO A 84 -5.58 -4.09 23.95
N SER A 85 -6.84 -3.90 23.55
CA SER A 85 -8.04 -4.54 24.10
C SER A 85 -9.14 -4.58 23.04
N ASP A 86 -10.32 -5.16 23.28
CA ASP A 86 -11.37 -5.17 22.25
C ASP A 86 -11.90 -3.78 21.86
N THR A 87 -11.80 -2.79 22.76
CA THR A 87 -12.38 -1.44 22.57
C THR A 87 -11.39 -0.28 22.66
N GLY A 88 -10.18 -0.52 23.17
CA GLY A 88 -9.14 0.50 23.34
C GLY A 88 -8.14 0.53 22.19
N PHE A 89 -7.52 1.67 21.92
CA PHE A 89 -6.48 1.80 20.91
C PHE A 89 -5.13 2.15 21.54
N GLN A 90 -4.04 1.71 20.92
CA GLN A 90 -2.70 2.18 21.24
C GLN A 90 -2.53 3.59 20.66
N ASN A 91 -2.25 4.57 21.51
CA ASN A 91 -1.94 5.92 21.07
C ASN A 91 -0.48 5.97 20.55
N LEU A 92 -0.30 6.33 19.28
CA LEU A 92 1.02 6.55 18.67
C LEU A 92 1.42 8.03 18.65
N GLY A 93 0.58 8.93 19.16
CA GLY A 93 0.80 10.36 19.25
C GLY A 93 0.65 11.09 17.92
N GLY A 94 1.27 12.26 17.82
CA GLY A 94 1.19 13.14 16.66
C GLY A 94 -0.03 14.08 16.69
N SER A 95 -0.05 15.00 15.74
CA SER A 95 -1.20 15.87 15.43
C SER A 95 -1.29 15.97 13.90
N ILE A 96 -2.28 15.31 13.31
CA ILE A 96 -2.33 15.03 11.88
C ILE A 96 -3.58 15.59 11.18
N LEU A 97 -3.42 15.96 9.92
CA LEU A 97 -4.48 16.52 9.06
C LEU A 97 -5.03 15.50 8.05
N SER A 98 -4.24 14.51 7.66
CA SER A 98 -4.59 13.48 6.68
C SER A 98 -5.23 12.25 7.32
N ASP A 99 -5.67 11.30 6.48
CA ASP A 99 -5.82 9.91 6.89
C ASP A 99 -4.42 9.24 7.05
N VAL A 100 -4.38 8.06 7.68
CA VAL A 100 -3.11 7.34 7.92
C VAL A 100 -2.86 6.36 6.78
N THR A 101 -1.81 6.61 6.00
CA THR A 101 -1.36 5.68 4.96
C THR A 101 -0.36 4.71 5.55
N VAL A 102 -0.60 3.41 5.37
CA VAL A 102 0.26 2.35 5.90
C VAL A 102 0.62 1.34 4.81
N VAL A 103 1.88 0.94 4.79
CA VAL A 103 2.41 -0.09 3.89
C VAL A 103 3.19 -1.14 4.67
N SER A 104 3.18 -2.37 4.16
CA SER A 104 4.07 -3.44 4.62
C SER A 104 5.22 -3.62 3.64
N ARG A 105 6.44 -3.77 4.16
CA ARG A 105 7.62 -4.14 3.36
C ARG A 105 8.07 -5.59 3.55
N GLY A 106 7.38 -6.32 4.40
CA GLY A 106 7.74 -7.68 4.77
C GLY A 106 7.17 -8.03 6.14
N TYR A 107 7.45 -9.26 6.57
CA TYR A 107 7.07 -9.72 7.89
C TYR A 107 7.62 -8.79 8.97
N ASP A 108 6.79 -8.52 9.98
CA ASP A 108 7.10 -7.67 11.13
C ASP A 108 7.49 -6.22 10.78
N ARG A 109 7.23 -5.76 9.54
CA ARG A 109 7.59 -4.43 9.08
C ARG A 109 6.41 -3.66 8.51
N LEU A 110 5.96 -2.68 9.27
CA LEU A 110 5.03 -1.65 8.82
C LEU A 110 5.69 -0.28 8.80
N ASP A 111 5.29 0.54 7.83
CA ASP A 111 5.67 1.94 7.72
C ASP A 111 4.38 2.76 7.53
N ALA A 112 4.18 3.75 8.40
CA ALA A 112 3.01 4.62 8.43
C ALA A 112 3.41 6.07 8.08
N PHE A 113 2.58 6.72 7.26
CA PHE A 113 2.80 8.05 6.71
C PHE A 113 1.57 8.92 6.93
N VAL A 114 1.81 10.15 7.37
CA VAL A 114 0.77 11.12 7.68
C VAL A 114 1.23 12.53 7.26
N VAL A 115 0.27 13.43 7.06
CA VAL A 115 0.52 14.87 7.00
C VAL A 115 0.22 15.47 8.37
N GLY A 116 1.22 16.13 8.96
CA GLY A 116 1.13 16.80 10.25
C GLY A 116 0.34 18.12 10.20
N ALA A 117 0.04 18.68 11.36
CA ALA A 117 -0.63 19.98 11.52
C ALA A 117 0.14 21.15 10.88
N ASP A 118 1.44 21.00 10.65
CA ASP A 118 2.33 21.93 9.96
C ASP A 118 2.45 21.65 8.45
N ASN A 119 1.60 20.76 7.92
CA ASN A 119 1.61 20.28 6.54
C ASN A 119 2.85 19.46 6.13
N ALA A 120 3.76 19.12 7.03
CA ALA A 120 4.89 18.26 6.71
C ALA A 120 4.47 16.78 6.65
N CYS A 121 5.17 15.99 5.83
CA CYS A 121 5.05 14.54 5.87
C CYS A 121 5.80 14.00 7.09
N TYR A 122 5.17 13.10 7.85
CA TYR A 122 5.79 12.36 8.95
C TYR A 122 5.76 10.85 8.68
N HIS A 123 6.77 10.17 9.22
CA HIS A 123 6.97 8.74 9.11
C HIS A 123 7.14 8.12 10.51
N GLY A 124 6.41 7.04 10.75
CA GLY A 124 6.54 6.17 11.92
C GLY A 124 6.56 4.72 11.46
N TRP A 125 7.21 3.84 12.20
CA TRP A 125 7.39 2.46 11.75
C TRP A 125 7.41 1.42 12.86
N TRP A 126 7.04 0.20 12.50
CA TRP A 126 7.08 -1.00 13.34
C TRP A 126 8.22 -1.91 12.91
N ASN A 127 8.85 -2.61 13.86
CA ASN A 127 9.95 -3.56 13.59
C ASN A 127 9.74 -4.96 14.20
N GLY A 128 8.51 -5.33 14.53
CA GLY A 128 8.19 -6.58 15.21
C GLY A 128 8.11 -6.45 16.73
N SER A 129 8.68 -5.39 17.30
CA SER A 129 8.74 -5.20 18.75
C SER A 129 8.09 -3.90 19.24
N TYR A 130 8.34 -2.79 18.55
CA TYR A 130 7.83 -1.49 18.96
C TYR A 130 7.59 -0.55 17.77
N TRP A 131 6.77 0.47 17.99
CA TRP A 131 6.61 1.61 17.09
C TRP A 131 7.68 2.65 17.39
N SER A 132 8.33 3.16 16.36
CA SER A 132 9.22 4.32 16.47
C SER A 132 8.46 5.57 16.91
N THR A 133 9.19 6.58 17.36
CA THR A 133 8.66 7.95 17.38
C THR A 133 8.46 8.46 15.95
N TRP A 134 7.59 9.46 15.79
CA TRP A 134 7.39 10.13 14.50
C TRP A 134 8.61 10.96 14.10
N GLY A 135 9.15 10.69 12.92
CA GLY A 135 10.19 11.50 12.28
C GLY A 135 9.61 12.33 11.14
N THR A 136 10.03 13.60 11.03
CA THR A 136 9.62 14.44 9.90
C THR A 136 10.40 14.06 8.65
N LEU A 137 9.69 13.93 7.53
CA LEU A 137 10.23 13.88 6.18
C LEU A 137 10.10 15.25 5.49
N GLY A 138 9.72 16.31 6.20
CA GLY A 138 9.54 17.65 5.64
C GLY A 138 8.52 17.71 4.51
N GLY A 139 8.69 18.66 3.60
CA GLY A 139 7.72 18.98 2.55
C GLY A 139 6.54 19.81 3.08
N ALA A 140 5.62 20.14 2.19
CA ALA A 140 4.40 20.89 2.50
C ALA A 140 3.25 20.37 1.63
N PHE A 141 2.36 19.57 2.24
CA PHE A 141 1.37 18.78 1.52
C PHE A 141 -0.06 19.13 1.91
N GLY A 142 -0.94 19.12 0.90
CA GLY A 142 -2.38 19.27 1.06
C GLY A 142 -3.10 17.99 0.63
N GLY A 143 -3.59 17.20 1.59
CA GLY A 143 -4.24 15.92 1.35
C GLY A 143 -3.47 14.76 1.99
N ASP A 144 -3.69 13.55 1.49
CA ASP A 144 -3.00 12.35 1.99
C ASP A 144 -1.66 12.14 1.29
N ILE A 145 -0.74 11.45 1.97
CA ILE A 145 0.42 10.83 1.33
C ILE A 145 -0.01 9.48 0.78
N SER A 146 0.30 9.17 -0.48
CA SER A 146 0.20 7.83 -1.03
C SER A 146 1.56 7.15 -0.97
N ALA A 147 1.60 5.87 -0.61
CA ALA A 147 2.83 5.13 -0.43
C ALA A 147 2.71 3.75 -1.07
N VAL A 148 3.82 3.23 -1.60
CA VAL A 148 3.90 1.88 -2.14
C VAL A 148 5.23 1.23 -1.78
N ALA A 149 5.18 -0.07 -1.51
CA ALA A 149 6.35 -0.94 -1.42
C ALA A 149 6.28 -1.95 -2.58
N TRP A 150 7.28 -1.96 -3.46
CA TRP A 150 7.32 -2.85 -4.62
C TRP A 150 8.51 -3.81 -4.64
N GLY A 151 9.41 -3.68 -3.67
CA GLY A 151 10.59 -4.53 -3.52
C GLY A 151 11.15 -4.47 -2.09
N ASN A 152 11.98 -5.44 -1.74
CA ASN A 152 12.59 -5.50 -0.42
C ASN A 152 13.43 -4.23 -0.18
N GLY A 153 13.11 -3.51 0.89
CA GLY A 153 13.82 -2.29 1.25
C GLY A 153 13.47 -1.06 0.42
N ARG A 154 12.44 -1.07 -0.44
CA ARG A 154 12.06 0.11 -1.25
C ARG A 154 10.67 0.63 -0.90
N LEU A 155 10.59 1.93 -0.61
CA LEU A 155 9.34 2.69 -0.49
C LEU A 155 9.38 3.90 -1.41
N ASP A 156 8.25 4.22 -2.00
CA ASP A 156 8.06 5.45 -2.77
C ASP A 156 6.79 6.15 -2.26
N LEU A 157 6.93 7.44 -1.95
CA LEU A 157 5.88 8.30 -1.40
C LEU A 157 5.50 9.36 -2.42
N PHE A 158 4.21 9.66 -2.48
CA PHE A 158 3.63 10.66 -3.36
C PHE A 158 2.70 11.56 -2.57
N GLY A 159 2.83 12.87 -2.75
CA GLY A 159 1.97 13.86 -2.11
C GLY A 159 1.64 15.00 -3.06
N ARG A 160 0.46 15.61 -2.88
CA ARG A 160 0.15 16.87 -3.55
C ARG A 160 0.74 18.02 -2.73
N GLY A 161 1.68 18.75 -3.33
CA GLY A 161 2.26 19.94 -2.74
C GLY A 161 1.27 21.10 -2.67
N MET A 162 1.57 22.12 -1.86
CA MET A 162 0.76 23.34 -1.79
C MET A 162 0.73 24.15 -3.09
N ASP A 163 1.68 23.89 -3.98
CA ASP A 163 1.75 24.38 -5.36
C ASP A 163 0.86 23.58 -6.34
N ASN A 164 0.12 22.60 -5.85
CA ASN A 164 -0.67 21.63 -6.62
C ASN A 164 0.16 20.73 -7.56
N ALA A 165 1.48 20.68 -7.42
CA ALA A 165 2.30 19.68 -8.09
C ALA A 165 2.26 18.35 -7.32
N VAL A 166 2.53 17.25 -8.02
CA VAL A 166 2.81 15.97 -7.36
C VAL A 166 4.28 15.92 -7.03
N TRP A 167 4.59 15.57 -5.78
CA TRP A 167 5.93 15.41 -5.27
C TRP A 167 6.18 13.96 -4.93
N HIS A 168 7.42 13.53 -5.13
CA HIS A 168 7.88 12.17 -4.90
C HIS A 168 9.08 12.14 -3.96
N ARG A 169 9.13 11.16 -3.07
CA ARG A 169 10.30 10.87 -2.23
C ARG A 169 10.39 9.37 -2.01
N ALA A 170 11.61 8.86 -1.99
CA ALA A 170 11.82 7.43 -1.86
C ALA A 170 12.86 7.03 -0.81
N TRP A 171 12.69 5.83 -0.28
CA TRP A 171 13.63 5.14 0.61
C TRP A 171 14.38 4.07 -0.20
N ASP A 172 15.70 4.08 -0.19
CA ASP A 172 16.53 3.17 -0.99
C ASP A 172 16.95 1.87 -0.28
N GLY A 173 16.55 1.70 0.99
CA GLY A 173 16.98 0.60 1.85
C GLY A 173 17.83 1.08 3.02
N ALA A 174 18.48 2.23 2.89
CA ALA A 174 19.39 2.80 3.88
C ALA A 174 19.07 4.25 4.25
N ALA A 175 18.56 5.04 3.30
CA ALA A 175 18.25 6.45 3.50
C ALA A 175 17.04 6.91 2.68
N TRP A 176 16.42 7.99 3.16
CA TRP A 176 15.41 8.72 2.41
C TRP A 176 16.12 9.72 1.47
N GLY A 177 15.82 9.67 0.17
CA GLY A 177 16.21 10.70 -0.79
C GLY A 177 15.57 12.06 -0.52
N ALA A 178 15.83 13.06 -1.35
CA ALA A 178 15.11 14.34 -1.27
C ALA A 178 13.69 14.23 -1.86
N TRP A 179 12.83 15.18 -1.52
CA TRP A 179 11.58 15.38 -2.29
C TRP A 179 11.92 15.96 -3.67
N GLU A 180 11.38 15.35 -4.72
CA GLU A 180 11.45 15.84 -6.10
C GLU A 180 10.06 16.17 -6.62
N SER A 181 9.92 17.25 -7.37
CA SER A 181 8.65 17.58 -8.03
C SER A 181 8.54 16.76 -9.31
N LEU A 182 7.42 16.07 -9.46
CA LEU A 182 7.01 15.44 -10.72
C LEU A 182 6.14 16.40 -11.56
N GLY A 183 5.96 17.65 -11.11
CA GLY A 183 5.11 18.64 -11.76
C GLY A 183 3.63 18.27 -11.72
N GLY A 184 2.89 18.69 -12.76
CA GLY A 184 1.44 18.54 -12.82
C GLY A 184 0.69 19.66 -12.10
N ALA A 185 -0.65 19.65 -12.26
CA ALA A 185 -1.56 20.58 -11.59
C ALA A 185 -2.79 19.79 -11.13
N VAL A 186 -2.78 19.33 -9.89
CA VAL A 186 -3.75 18.37 -9.35
C VAL A 186 -4.53 18.96 -8.18
N ILE A 187 -5.78 18.54 -8.01
CA ILE A 187 -6.65 18.98 -6.91
C ILE A 187 -6.93 17.88 -5.91
N GLY A 188 -6.70 16.63 -6.31
CA GLY A 188 -6.82 15.43 -5.49
C GLY A 188 -5.49 14.95 -4.93
N SER A 189 -5.53 14.00 -4.00
CA SER A 189 -4.30 13.31 -3.57
C SER A 189 -3.86 12.37 -4.69
N PRO A 190 -2.57 12.34 -5.07
CA PRO A 190 -2.08 11.34 -6.01
C PRO A 190 -2.23 9.95 -5.39
N LYS A 191 -2.53 8.95 -6.22
CA LYS A 191 -2.65 7.55 -5.79
C LYS A 191 -1.70 6.69 -6.63
N VAL A 192 -0.80 5.98 -5.94
CA VAL A 192 0.20 5.12 -6.58
C VAL A 192 -0.20 3.65 -6.51
N VAL A 193 0.14 2.92 -7.56
CA VAL A 193 0.09 1.46 -7.61
C VAL A 193 1.38 0.92 -8.23
N SER A 194 1.76 -0.30 -7.86
CA SER A 194 2.79 -1.06 -8.54
C SER A 194 2.24 -2.40 -8.98
N TRP A 195 2.57 -2.83 -10.20
CA TRP A 195 2.26 -4.17 -10.70
C TRP A 195 3.49 -5.06 -10.83
N GLY A 196 4.67 -4.57 -10.48
CA GLY A 196 5.92 -5.31 -10.57
C GLY A 196 7.10 -4.51 -10.03
N ALA A 197 8.21 -5.20 -9.78
CA ALA A 197 9.43 -4.55 -9.33
C ALA A 197 9.87 -3.47 -10.33
N ASN A 198 10.36 -2.34 -9.82
CA ASN A 198 10.80 -1.17 -10.59
C ASN A 198 9.73 -0.51 -11.46
N ARG A 199 8.44 -0.75 -11.15
CA ARG A 199 7.34 -0.08 -11.85
C ARG A 199 6.41 0.61 -10.88
N LEU A 200 6.18 1.89 -11.14
CA LEU A 200 5.18 2.69 -10.43
C LEU A 200 4.28 3.38 -11.42
N ASP A 201 3.00 3.46 -11.07
CA ASP A 201 1.97 4.15 -11.81
C ASP A 201 1.19 5.06 -10.87
N VAL A 202 1.27 6.37 -11.12
CA VAL A 202 0.71 7.39 -10.26
C VAL A 202 -0.43 8.07 -11.00
N PHE A 203 -1.61 8.05 -10.40
CA PHE A 203 -2.81 8.68 -10.93
C PHE A 203 -3.21 9.87 -10.07
N ALA A 204 -3.67 10.93 -10.72
CA ALA A 204 -4.14 12.10 -10.01
C ALA A 204 -5.30 12.75 -10.75
N ARG A 205 -6.17 13.40 -9.97
CA ARG A 205 -7.25 14.23 -10.49
C ARG A 205 -6.74 15.64 -10.75
N GLY A 206 -6.79 16.05 -12.02
CA GLY A 206 -6.38 17.40 -12.45
C GLY A 206 -7.40 18.49 -12.08
N THR A 207 -7.01 19.75 -12.23
CA THR A 207 -7.85 20.93 -11.94
C THR A 207 -9.14 21.00 -12.77
N ASN A 208 -9.18 20.34 -13.93
CA ASN A 208 -10.36 20.18 -14.78
C ASN A 208 -11.19 18.92 -14.44
N ASN A 209 -10.93 18.27 -13.30
CA ASN A 209 -11.50 16.98 -12.91
C ASN A 209 -11.16 15.80 -13.87
N GLY A 210 -10.18 15.96 -14.76
CA GLY A 210 -9.67 14.88 -15.60
C GLY A 210 -8.76 13.92 -14.83
N VAL A 211 -8.63 12.70 -15.34
CA VAL A 211 -7.67 11.71 -14.83
C VAL A 211 -6.34 11.87 -15.54
N TYR A 212 -5.27 12.07 -14.77
CA TYR A 212 -3.90 12.18 -15.26
C TYR A 212 -3.05 11.06 -14.71
N HIS A 213 -2.00 10.71 -15.45
CA HIS A 213 -1.11 9.59 -15.13
C HIS A 213 0.35 9.93 -15.42
N ILE A 214 1.25 9.49 -14.55
CA ILE A 214 2.70 9.50 -14.77
C ILE A 214 3.27 8.17 -14.27
N ALA A 215 4.31 7.66 -14.94
CA ALA A 215 4.87 6.35 -14.64
C ALA A 215 6.39 6.36 -14.47
N TRP A 216 6.87 5.50 -13.56
CA TRP A 216 8.28 5.14 -13.45
C TRP A 216 8.53 3.81 -14.16
N ASN A 217 9.56 3.74 -15.01
CA ASN A 217 9.90 2.52 -15.76
C ASN A 217 11.14 1.78 -15.25
N GLY A 218 11.67 2.14 -14.07
CA GLY A 218 12.93 1.60 -13.55
C GLY A 218 14.14 2.50 -13.80
N SER A 219 14.01 3.54 -14.62
CA SER A 219 15.11 4.46 -14.92
C SER A 219 14.68 5.92 -15.00
N LEU A 220 13.48 6.20 -15.53
CA LEU A 220 12.99 7.55 -15.73
C LEU A 220 11.47 7.62 -15.45
N TRP A 221 11.04 8.80 -15.02
CA TRP A 221 9.65 9.21 -15.03
C TRP A 221 9.21 9.55 -16.46
N SER A 222 8.00 9.15 -16.85
CA SER A 222 7.37 9.61 -18.08
C SER A 222 6.94 11.08 -17.98
N GLY A 223 6.44 11.64 -19.08
CA GLY A 223 5.59 12.84 -19.01
C GLY A 223 4.21 12.50 -18.43
N TRP A 224 3.48 13.54 -18.00
CA TRP A 224 2.07 13.41 -17.63
C TRP A 224 1.21 13.11 -18.86
N TYR A 225 0.39 12.07 -18.76
CA TYR A 225 -0.60 11.69 -19.76
C TYR A 225 -2.01 12.03 -19.27
N ASN A 226 -2.86 12.53 -20.16
CA ASN A 226 -4.25 12.87 -19.87
C ASN A 226 -5.19 11.76 -20.37
N HIS A 227 -5.84 11.05 -19.45
CA HIS A 227 -6.82 10.01 -19.76
C HIS A 227 -8.25 10.54 -19.97
N GLY A 228 -8.44 11.86 -19.86
CA GLY A 228 -9.73 12.53 -19.99
C GLY A 228 -10.69 12.24 -18.84
N GLY A 229 -11.98 12.39 -19.11
CA GLY A 229 -13.06 12.16 -18.15
C GLY A 229 -13.31 13.34 -17.21
N THR A 230 -14.34 13.19 -16.38
CA THR A 230 -14.71 14.14 -15.32
C THR A 230 -15.07 13.33 -14.08
N VAL A 231 -14.19 13.34 -13.08
CA VAL A 231 -14.30 12.52 -11.87
C VAL A 231 -14.46 13.40 -10.62
N LEU A 232 -15.22 12.90 -9.65
CA LEU A 232 -15.59 13.66 -8.45
C LEU A 232 -14.67 13.39 -7.26
N GLU A 233 -13.86 12.34 -7.32
CA GLU A 233 -12.99 11.88 -6.23
C GLU A 233 -11.64 11.43 -6.78
N ASP A 234 -10.71 11.14 -5.87
CA ASP A 234 -9.39 10.60 -6.23
C ASP A 234 -9.54 9.23 -6.88
N ILE A 235 -8.59 8.89 -7.76
CA ILE A 235 -8.61 7.65 -8.52
C ILE A 235 -8.24 6.50 -7.58
N THR A 236 -8.96 5.38 -7.64
CA THR A 236 -8.58 4.15 -6.90
C THR A 236 -7.93 3.16 -7.87
N PRO A 237 -6.59 3.16 -8.02
CA PRO A 237 -5.89 2.18 -8.83
C PRO A 237 -5.65 0.88 -8.05
N VAL A 238 -5.77 -0.25 -8.73
CA VAL A 238 -5.39 -1.57 -8.20
C VAL A 238 -4.64 -2.37 -9.24
N SER A 239 -3.69 -3.18 -8.79
CA SER A 239 -3.02 -4.20 -9.60
C SER A 239 -3.45 -5.58 -9.14
N THR A 240 -3.78 -6.47 -10.06
CA THR A 240 -4.08 -7.87 -9.75
C THR A 240 -3.07 -8.84 -10.36
N ALA A 241 -2.21 -8.36 -11.25
CA ALA A 241 -1.18 -9.14 -11.93
C ALA A 241 -0.18 -8.19 -12.61
N PRO A 242 1.02 -8.69 -12.99
CA PRO A 242 1.92 -7.92 -13.84
C PRO A 242 1.23 -7.41 -15.11
N ASN A 243 1.46 -6.14 -15.46
CA ASN A 243 0.85 -5.43 -16.59
C ASN A 243 -0.69 -5.39 -16.56
N ARG A 244 -1.31 -5.44 -15.37
CA ARG A 244 -2.76 -5.34 -15.25
C ARG A 244 -3.16 -4.41 -14.13
N LEU A 245 -3.68 -3.26 -14.53
CA LEU A 245 -4.22 -2.25 -13.65
C LEU A 245 -5.70 -2.04 -13.93
N ASP A 246 -6.45 -1.84 -12.86
CA ASP A 246 -7.84 -1.41 -12.91
C ASP A 246 -7.97 -0.09 -12.15
N LEU A 247 -8.61 0.89 -12.79
CA LEU A 247 -8.85 2.21 -12.22
C LEU A 247 -10.34 2.37 -11.96
N PHE A 248 -10.70 2.70 -10.72
CA PHE A 248 -12.07 2.95 -10.31
C PHE A 248 -12.26 4.42 -9.94
N VAL A 249 -13.33 5.03 -10.44
CA VAL A 249 -13.65 6.45 -10.18
C VAL A 249 -15.15 6.66 -10.07
N ARG A 250 -15.56 7.61 -9.23
CA ARG A 250 -16.92 8.17 -9.29
C ARG A 250 -16.95 9.28 -10.34
N GLY A 251 -17.73 9.11 -11.39
CA GLY A 251 -17.89 10.10 -12.47
C GLY A 251 -18.81 11.26 -12.08
N GLY A 252 -18.86 12.30 -12.93
CA GLY A 252 -19.67 13.51 -12.69
C GLY A 252 -21.18 13.27 -12.53
N ASN A 253 -21.70 12.13 -12.95
CA ASN A 253 -23.08 11.68 -12.77
C ASN A 253 -23.29 10.79 -11.54
N ASN A 254 -22.30 10.68 -10.65
CA ASN A 254 -22.27 9.77 -9.49
C ASN A 254 -22.24 8.27 -9.83
N ALA A 255 -22.10 7.88 -11.10
CA ALA A 255 -21.89 6.48 -11.45
C ALA A 255 -20.44 6.05 -11.18
N LEU A 256 -20.25 4.78 -10.84
CA LEU A 256 -18.95 4.14 -10.77
C LEU A 256 -18.48 3.79 -12.19
N TYR A 257 -17.25 4.18 -12.52
CA TYR A 257 -16.59 3.81 -13.77
C TYR A 257 -15.35 2.97 -13.48
N GLN A 258 -15.10 2.00 -14.36
CA GLN A 258 -13.86 1.24 -14.42
C GLN A 258 -13.12 1.56 -15.72
N LYS A 259 -11.79 1.65 -15.66
CA LYS A 259 -10.91 1.58 -16.82
C LYS A 259 -9.86 0.49 -16.58
N ASN A 260 -9.86 -0.53 -17.44
CA ASN A 260 -8.76 -1.50 -17.49
C ASN A 260 -7.58 -0.86 -18.21
N TRP A 261 -6.39 -1.08 -17.70
CA TRP A 261 -5.17 -0.47 -18.21
C TRP A 261 -4.00 -1.45 -18.07
N ASN A 262 -3.18 -1.59 -19.11
CA ASN A 262 -2.08 -2.55 -19.15
C ASN A 262 -0.70 -1.92 -18.93
N GLY A 263 -0.65 -0.65 -18.53
CA GLY A 263 0.61 0.08 -18.35
C GLY A 263 1.16 0.77 -19.61
N ALA A 264 0.55 0.55 -20.78
CA ALA A 264 0.92 1.22 -22.04
C ALA A 264 0.01 2.44 -22.28
N ALA A 265 0.60 3.52 -22.81
CA ALA A 265 -0.10 4.73 -23.23
C ALA A 265 -0.72 4.57 -24.63
#